data_AF-A0A7G2LUE1-F1
#
_entry.id   AF-A0A7G2LUE1-F1
#
_cell.length_a   1.000
_cell.length_b   1.000
_cell.length_c   1.000
_cell.angle_alpha   90.00
_cell.angle_beta   90.00
_cell.angle_gamma   90.00
#
_symmetry.space_group_name_H-M   'P 1'
#
loop_
_entity.id
_entity.type
_entity.pdbx_description
1 polymer ?
#
loop_
_entity_poly.entity_id
_entity_poly.type
_entity_poly.pdbx_seq_one_letter_code
_entity_poly.pdbx_strand_id
1 'polypeptide(L)'
;MAEAKLQETPTEAMIASLDMPQGGWAQAAREDALARVRTMGLPQRRDEYWKFTRPDTLTQAEPVPAAIFDHGDAPLFDDTERLRIVFVDGVFDAEASDDLSLEGVSIDRLAA
;
A
#
# COMPACT_ATOMS: atom_id res chain seq x y z
N MET A 1 -13.64 35.75 -20.49
CA MET A 1 -13.97 34.63 -19.59
C MET A 1 -12.65 33.94 -19.28
N ALA A 2 -12.11 34.16 -18.09
CA ALA A 2 -10.84 33.54 -17.70
C ALA A 2 -11.11 32.06 -17.44
N GLU A 3 -10.46 31.18 -18.19
CA GLU A 3 -10.43 29.75 -17.91
C GLU A 3 -9.83 29.57 -16.51
N ALA A 4 -10.64 29.10 -15.57
CA ALA A 4 -10.15 28.66 -14.28
C ALA A 4 -9.24 27.47 -14.55
N LYS A 5 -7.93 27.70 -14.51
CA LYS A 5 -6.92 26.64 -14.43
C LYS A 5 -7.36 25.76 -13.25
N LEU A 6 -7.86 24.55 -13.52
CA LEU A 6 -8.20 23.60 -12.46
C LEU A 6 -6.95 23.51 -11.58
N GLN A 7 -7.06 23.92 -10.32
CA GLN A 7 -5.97 23.63 -9.39
C GLN A 7 -5.87 22.12 -9.32
N GLU A 8 -4.68 21.61 -9.64
CA GLU A 8 -4.37 20.20 -9.52
C GLU A 8 -4.62 19.78 -8.08
N THR A 9 -5.49 18.78 -7.89
CA THR A 9 -5.82 18.30 -6.54
C THR A 9 -4.66 17.45 -6.03
N PRO A 10 -4.43 17.39 -4.70
CA PRO A 10 -3.42 16.49 -4.12
C PRO A 10 -3.60 15.03 -4.57
N THR A 11 -4.85 14.60 -4.77
CA THR A 11 -5.19 13.28 -5.29
C THR A 11 -4.63 13.02 -6.68
N GLU A 12 -4.87 13.93 -7.64
CA GLU A 12 -4.38 13.74 -9.01
C GLU A 12 -2.86 13.86 -9.09
N ALA A 13 -2.24 14.76 -8.32
CA ALA A 13 -0.79 14.85 -8.23
C ALA A 13 -0.15 13.55 -7.73
N MET A 14 -0.73 12.92 -6.69
CA MET A 14 -0.27 11.62 -6.18
C MET A 14 -0.51 10.48 -7.17
N ILE A 15 -1.64 10.46 -7.86
CA ILE A 15 -1.92 9.44 -8.89
C ILE A 15 -0.91 9.56 -10.03
N ALA A 16 -0.57 10.79 -10.43
CA ALA A 16 0.38 11.06 -11.51
C ALA A 16 1.82 10.62 -11.20
N SER A 17 2.19 10.47 -9.92
CA SER A 17 3.51 9.96 -9.52
C SER A 17 3.59 8.43 -9.43
N LEU A 18 2.50 7.72 -9.69
CA LEU A 18 2.42 6.26 -9.55
C LEU A 18 2.15 5.57 -10.88
N ASP A 19 2.78 4.42 -11.09
CA ASP A 19 2.50 3.54 -12.22
C ASP A 19 1.49 2.45 -11.80
N MET A 20 0.41 2.30 -12.59
CA MET A 20 -0.55 1.21 -12.37
C MET A 20 0.00 -0.09 -12.94
N PRO A 21 0.15 -1.16 -12.12
CA PRO A 21 0.54 -2.47 -12.63
C PRO A 21 -0.54 -3.03 -13.57
N GLN A 22 -0.13 -3.36 -14.79
CA GLN A 22 -1.02 -3.83 -15.86
C GLN A 22 -1.22 -5.35 -15.82
N GLY A 23 -2.42 -5.80 -16.22
CA GLY A 23 -2.74 -7.21 -16.39
C GLY A 23 -2.87 -8.02 -15.09
N GLY A 24 -3.00 -9.33 -15.27
CA GLY A 24 -3.21 -10.30 -14.20
C GLY A 24 -4.64 -10.27 -13.64
N TRP A 25 -4.90 -11.17 -12.70
CA TRP A 25 -6.21 -11.36 -12.08
C TRP A 25 -6.73 -10.10 -11.36
N ALA A 26 -5.84 -9.22 -10.92
CA ALA A 26 -6.18 -8.03 -10.12
C ALA A 26 -6.47 -6.78 -10.95
N GLN A 27 -6.38 -6.82 -12.29
CA GLN A 27 -6.51 -5.62 -13.11
C GLN A 27 -7.82 -4.85 -12.85
N ALA A 28 -8.98 -5.53 -12.96
CA ALA A 28 -10.27 -4.89 -12.72
C ALA A 28 -10.38 -4.30 -11.30
N ALA A 29 -9.86 -5.01 -10.30
CA ALA A 29 -9.86 -4.54 -8.92
C ALA A 29 -8.98 -3.28 -8.72
N ARG A 30 -7.85 -3.17 -9.44
CA ARG A 30 -6.97 -1.98 -9.42
C ARG A 30 -7.63 -0.78 -10.11
N GLU A 31 -8.29 -1.00 -11.24
CA GLU A 31 -9.03 0.05 -11.96
C GLU A 31 -10.19 0.58 -11.11
N ASP A 32 -10.96 -0.31 -10.47
CA ASP A 32 -12.02 0.06 -9.54
C ASP A 32 -11.49 0.81 -8.32
N ALA A 33 -10.34 0.40 -7.77
CA ALA A 33 -9.69 1.09 -6.66
C ALA A 33 -9.27 2.51 -7.05
N LEU A 34 -8.68 2.67 -8.24
CA LEU A 34 -8.32 3.99 -8.78
C LEU A 34 -9.56 4.88 -8.94
N ALA A 35 -10.66 4.34 -9.48
CA ALA A 35 -11.91 5.08 -9.63
C ALA A 35 -12.48 5.53 -8.27
N ARG A 36 -12.45 4.66 -7.24
CA ARG A 36 -12.87 5.02 -5.88
C ARG A 36 -11.99 6.12 -5.28
N VAL A 37 -10.66 6.02 -5.40
CA VAL A 37 -9.74 7.04 -4.88
C VAL A 37 -9.95 8.39 -5.55
N ARG A 38 -10.14 8.43 -6.87
CA ARG A 38 -10.48 9.68 -7.58
C ARG A 38 -11.81 10.28 -7.13
N THR A 39 -12.81 9.44 -6.89
CA THR A 39 -14.15 9.89 -6.46
C THR A 39 -14.14 10.41 -5.02
N MET A 40 -13.43 9.73 -4.12
CA MET A 40 -13.38 10.09 -2.70
C MET A 40 -12.38 11.23 -2.41
N GLY A 41 -11.27 11.27 -3.15
CA GLY A 41 -10.15 12.15 -2.87
C GLY A 41 -9.24 11.66 -1.73
N LEU A 42 -8.03 12.22 -1.67
CA LEU A 42 -7.13 12.05 -0.53
C LEU A 42 -7.59 12.88 0.67
N PRO A 43 -7.35 12.38 1.90
CA PRO A 43 -7.79 13.04 3.11
C PRO A 43 -7.17 14.42 3.28
N GLN A 44 -8.00 15.37 3.69
CA GLN A 44 -7.66 16.76 3.93
C GLN A 44 -7.76 17.11 5.41
N ARG A 45 -7.04 18.17 5.82
CA ARG A 45 -7.06 18.67 7.21
C ARG A 45 -8.45 19.00 7.75
N ARG A 46 -9.38 19.39 6.87
CA ARG A 46 -10.72 19.84 7.24
C ARG A 46 -11.72 18.69 7.30
N ASP A 47 -11.30 17.48 6.95
CA ASP A 47 -12.17 16.30 6.98
C ASP A 47 -12.42 15.91 8.44
N GLU A 48 -13.70 15.79 8.80
CA GLU A 48 -14.12 15.50 10.17
C GLU A 48 -13.54 14.18 10.69
N TYR A 49 -13.49 13.16 9.82
CA TYR A 49 -12.90 11.85 10.13
C TYR A 49 -11.39 11.94 10.47
N TRP A 50 -10.71 12.99 9.99
CA TRP A 50 -9.27 13.24 10.20
C TRP A 50 -8.99 14.28 11.27
N LYS A 51 -10.00 14.70 12.05
CA LYS A 51 -9.86 15.75 13.07
C LYS A 51 -8.68 15.52 14.04
N PHE A 52 -8.36 14.27 14.34
CA PHE A 52 -7.32 13.90 15.31
C PHE A 52 -6.04 13.34 14.68
N THR A 53 -5.98 13.24 13.35
CA THR A 53 -4.83 12.66 12.63
C THR A 53 -4.43 13.59 11.49
N ARG A 54 -3.19 14.08 11.50
CA ARG A 54 -2.71 14.97 10.41
C ARG A 54 -2.36 14.11 9.19
N PRO A 55 -3.00 14.31 8.03
CA PRO A 55 -2.77 13.47 6.85
C PRO A 55 -1.53 13.86 6.03
N ASP A 56 -0.85 14.95 6.37
CA ASP A 56 0.21 15.56 5.54
C ASP A 56 1.28 14.58 5.07
N THR A 57 1.84 13.81 6.00
CA THR A 57 2.93 12.88 5.69
C THR A 57 2.46 11.65 4.91
N LEU A 58 1.14 11.39 4.92
CA LEU A 58 0.51 10.32 4.17
C LEU A 58 0.17 10.74 2.73
N THR A 59 -0.17 12.02 2.50
CA THR A 59 -0.69 12.52 1.21
C THR A 59 0.30 13.34 0.40
N GLN A 60 1.48 13.63 0.94
CA GLN A 60 2.57 14.26 0.20
C GLN A 60 3.14 13.33 -0.89
N ALA A 61 3.59 13.90 -2.00
CA ALA A 61 4.10 13.15 -3.15
C ALA A 61 5.42 12.41 -2.85
N GLU A 62 6.31 13.03 -2.07
CA GLU A 62 7.57 12.40 -1.66
C GLU A 62 7.41 11.75 -0.28
N PRO A 63 7.57 10.43 -0.14
CA PRO A 63 7.45 9.77 1.14
C PRO A 63 8.59 10.20 2.07
N VAL A 64 8.27 10.47 3.33
CA VAL A 64 9.28 10.72 4.37
C VAL A 64 9.64 9.37 4.99
N PRO A 65 10.92 8.96 4.98
CA PRO A 65 11.34 7.73 5.64
C PRO A 65 10.96 7.73 7.12
N ALA A 66 10.28 6.67 7.54
CA ALA A 66 9.99 6.44 8.94
C ALA A 66 11.16 5.68 9.59
N ALA A 67 11.42 5.97 10.86
CA ALA A 67 12.31 5.14 11.65
C ALA A 67 11.71 3.74 11.78
N ILE A 68 12.55 2.70 11.71
CA ILE A 68 12.14 1.34 12.01
C ILE A 68 11.67 1.33 13.46
N PHE A 69 10.44 0.86 13.68
CA PHE A 69 9.93 0.70 15.03
C PHE A 69 10.58 -0.52 15.66
N ASP A 70 11.42 -0.29 16.67
CA ASP A 70 11.96 -1.35 17.51
C ASP A 70 11.11 -1.46 18.78
N HIS A 71 10.30 -2.50 18.83
CA HIS A 71 9.50 -2.86 19.99
C HIS A 71 10.31 -3.36 21.21
N GLY A 72 11.61 -3.67 21.06
CA GLY A 72 12.48 -4.18 22.14
C GLY A 72 12.14 -5.60 22.63
N ASP A 73 10.97 -6.12 22.26
CA ASP A 73 10.50 -7.46 22.58
C ASP A 73 10.77 -8.42 21.42
N ALA A 74 10.89 -9.72 21.72
CA ALA A 74 10.89 -10.75 20.68
C ALA A 74 9.51 -10.81 20.01
N PRO A 75 9.42 -11.15 18.71
CA PRO A 75 8.14 -11.37 18.05
C PRO A 75 7.28 -12.39 18.83
N LEU A 76 5.98 -12.12 18.93
CA LEU A 76 5.05 -12.94 19.73
C LEU A 76 5.10 -14.45 19.41
N PHE A 77 5.51 -14.82 18.20
CA PHE A 77 5.56 -16.19 17.70
C PHE A 77 6.96 -16.69 17.41
N ASP A 78 8.01 -16.06 17.97
CA ASP A 78 9.37 -16.38 17.56
C ASP A 78 9.74 -17.85 17.84
N ASP A 79 9.25 -18.40 18.97
CA ASP A 79 9.43 -19.81 19.38
C ASP A 79 8.35 -20.76 18.82
N THR A 80 7.43 -20.27 17.99
CA THR A 80 6.38 -21.11 17.39
C THR A 80 6.81 -21.59 16.01
N GLU A 81 6.67 -22.90 15.77
CA GLU A 81 6.84 -23.49 14.44
C GLU A 81 5.84 -22.85 13.46
N ARG A 82 6.36 -22.31 12.37
CA ARG A 82 5.61 -21.51 11.41
C ARG A 82 6.19 -21.67 10.01
N LEU A 83 5.34 -21.47 9.01
CA LEU A 83 5.79 -21.23 7.64
C LEU A 83 6.02 -19.72 7.46
N ARG A 84 7.27 -19.32 7.19
CA ARG A 84 7.63 -17.91 6.99
C ARG A 84 7.59 -17.54 5.51
N ILE A 85 6.77 -16.53 5.19
CA ILE A 85 6.62 -15.98 3.84
C ILE A 85 6.98 -14.49 3.89
N VAL A 86 8.03 -14.09 3.18
CA VAL A 86 8.61 -12.75 3.23
C VAL A 86 8.30 -11.96 1.95
N PHE A 87 7.91 -10.71 2.14
CA PHE A 87 7.75 -9.73 1.07
C PHE A 87 8.60 -8.51 1.39
N VAL A 88 9.46 -8.10 0.45
CA VAL A 88 10.27 -6.88 0.53
C VAL A 88 9.72 -5.90 -0.48
N ASP A 89 9.32 -4.71 -0.04
CA ASP A 89 8.71 -3.67 -0.88
C ASP A 89 7.54 -4.18 -1.76
N GLY A 90 6.75 -5.10 -1.21
CA GLY A 90 5.60 -5.71 -1.90
C GLY A 90 5.95 -6.84 -2.87
N VAL A 91 7.22 -7.23 -2.98
CA VAL A 91 7.70 -8.32 -3.84
C VAL A 91 8.07 -9.54 -3.00
N PHE A 92 7.65 -10.74 -3.43
CA PHE A 92 7.98 -11.98 -2.75
C PHE A 92 9.49 -12.27 -2.82
N ASP A 93 10.10 -12.52 -1.66
CA ASP A 93 11.52 -12.88 -1.51
C ASP A 93 11.63 -14.38 -1.19
N ALA A 94 12.05 -15.17 -2.18
CA ALA A 94 12.17 -16.61 -2.05
C ALA A 94 13.35 -17.04 -1.16
N GLU A 95 14.42 -16.25 -1.07
CA GLU A 95 15.60 -16.59 -0.27
C GLU A 95 15.36 -16.33 1.22
N ALA A 96 14.57 -15.31 1.54
CA ALA A 96 14.17 -14.99 2.90
C ALA A 96 12.96 -15.81 3.40
N SER A 97 12.26 -16.51 2.50
CA SER A 97 11.09 -17.33 2.80
C SER A 97 11.44 -18.81 2.96
N ASP A 98 10.56 -19.54 3.63
CA ASP A 98 10.60 -21.00 3.67
C ASP A 98 9.99 -21.59 2.38
N ASP A 99 10.18 -22.90 2.17
CA ASP A 99 9.47 -23.63 1.13
C ASP A 99 7.97 -23.58 1.40
N LEU A 100 7.16 -23.19 0.41
CA LEU A 100 5.72 -22.93 0.56
C LEU A 100 4.88 -24.22 0.74
N SER A 101 5.51 -25.35 1.04
CA SER A 101 4.87 -26.63 1.24
C SER A 101 4.43 -26.80 2.70
N LEU A 102 3.15 -27.13 2.90
CA LEU A 102 2.58 -27.42 4.23
C LEU A 102 1.42 -28.43 4.10
N GLU A 103 1.31 -29.35 5.07
CA GLU A 103 0.25 -30.36 5.04
C GLU A 103 -1.15 -29.71 5.15
N GLY A 104 -2.04 -30.04 4.21
CA GLY A 104 -3.42 -29.55 4.19
C GLY A 104 -3.60 -28.10 3.70
N VAL A 105 -2.56 -27.45 3.18
CA VAL A 105 -2.61 -26.07 2.69
C VAL A 105 -2.06 -25.97 1.26
N SER A 106 -2.70 -25.18 0.39
CA SER A 106 -2.19 -24.80 -0.93
C SER A 106 -1.81 -23.33 -0.92
N ILE A 107 -0.59 -23.02 -1.36
CA ILE A 107 -0.07 -21.65 -1.42
C ILE A 107 0.47 -21.41 -2.82
N ASP A 108 -0.17 -20.49 -3.54
CA ASP A 108 0.17 -20.15 -4.91
C ASP A 108 0.45 -18.66 -5.05
N ARG A 109 1.49 -18.33 -5.81
CA ARG A 109 1.79 -16.94 -6.15
C ARG A 109 0.81 -16.43 -7.20
N LEU A 110 0.20 -15.28 -6.91
CA LEU A 110 -0.80 -14.67 -7.80
C LEU A 110 -0.20 -13.76 -8.89
N ALA A 111 1.12 -13.52 -8.86
CA ALA A 111 1.86 -12.81 -9.89
C ALA A 111 3.00 -13.69 -10.38
N ALA A 112 2.99 -13.98 -11.69
CA ALA A 112 4.09 -14.64 -12.41
C ALA A 112 5.18 -13.62 -12.71
#